data_AF-A0A7X0IED2-F1
#
_entry.id   AF-A0A7X0IED2-F1
#
_cell.length_a   1.000
_cell.length_b   1.000
_cell.length_c   1.000
_cell.angle_alpha   90.00
_cell.angle_beta   90.00
_cell.angle_gamma   90.00
#
_symmetry.space_group_name_H-M   'P 1'
#
loop_
_entity.id
_entity.type
_entity.pdbx_description
1 polymer ?
#
loop_
_entity_poly.entity_id
_entity_poly.type
_entity_poly.pdbx_seq_one_letter_code
_entity_poly.pdbx_strand_id
1 'polypeptide(L)'
;MTTLVMALSFCSIALLPAAAAAPEPLSPSPSVSGVVKPERKPAPIIFYAAKYATTQPSDPKVGDSWVSYLSLFDEKKQRAGDASVQCSAVHVSARRSLAQCTRVLRTERGLITLIGLETVPAAVPVSSLAAVTGGTGHYTGLTGTVRVTDGPRHVAFRVQPAG
;
A
#
# COMPACT_ATOMS: atom_id res chain seq x y z
N MET A 1 -19.71 -8.17 44.68
CA MET A 1 -20.95 -7.67 44.06
C MET A 1 -20.68 -6.24 43.64
N THR A 2 -20.34 -6.02 42.37
CA THR A 2 -19.87 -4.71 41.88
C THR A 2 -20.75 -4.32 40.71
N THR A 3 -21.56 -3.29 40.92
CA THR A 3 -22.65 -2.85 40.05
C THR A 3 -22.08 -2.03 38.89
N LEU A 4 -22.29 -2.50 37.65
CA LEU A 4 -21.90 -1.82 36.42
C LEU A 4 -23.04 -0.89 35.96
N VAL A 5 -22.81 0.42 35.93
CA VAL A 5 -23.77 1.42 35.42
C VAL A 5 -23.50 1.63 33.93
N MET A 6 -24.46 1.23 33.09
CA MET A 6 -24.41 1.33 31.63
C MET A 6 -25.12 2.63 31.20
N ALA A 7 -24.36 3.66 30.82
CA ALA A 7 -24.91 4.91 30.29
C ALA A 7 -25.11 4.80 28.77
N LEU A 8 -26.36 4.67 28.35
CA LEU A 8 -26.79 4.70 26.95
C LEU A 8 -26.84 6.16 26.46
N SER A 9 -25.87 6.54 25.63
CA SER A 9 -25.85 7.84 24.96
C SER A 9 -26.65 7.75 23.66
N PHE A 10 -27.79 8.45 23.62
CA PHE A 10 -28.65 8.57 22.44
C PHE A 10 -28.06 9.59 21.46
N CYS A 11 -27.63 9.13 20.29
CA CYS A 11 -27.19 9.99 19.20
C CYS A 11 -28.39 10.33 18.29
N SER A 12 -28.84 11.58 18.34
CA SER A 12 -29.93 12.10 17.51
C SER A 12 -29.52 12.11 16.03
N ILE A 13 -30.26 11.39 15.20
CA ILE A 13 -30.11 11.39 13.75
C ILE A 13 -30.92 12.57 13.19
N ALA A 14 -30.24 13.60 12.71
CA ALA A 14 -30.87 14.69 11.98
C ALA A 14 -31.08 14.28 10.51
N LEU A 15 -32.33 14.20 10.06
CA LEU A 15 -32.69 14.06 8.65
C LEU A 15 -32.39 15.37 7.91
N LEU A 16 -31.55 15.33 6.88
CA LEU A 16 -31.35 16.43 5.94
C LEU A 16 -32.32 16.30 4.75
N PRO A 17 -32.90 17.41 4.26
CA PRO A 17 -33.79 17.41 3.11
C PRO A 17 -33.01 17.16 1.80
N ALA A 18 -33.57 16.29 0.95
CA ALA A 18 -33.09 16.04 -0.39
C ALA A 18 -33.39 17.24 -1.29
N ALA A 19 -32.35 17.97 -1.71
CA ALA A 19 -32.48 19.01 -2.72
C ALA A 19 -32.62 18.36 -4.11
N ALA A 20 -33.73 18.64 -4.80
CA ALA A 20 -33.94 18.23 -6.17
C ALA A 20 -33.03 19.04 -7.11
N ALA A 21 -32.13 18.35 -7.82
CA ALA A 21 -31.26 18.95 -8.81
C ALA A 21 -32.05 19.35 -10.07
N ALA A 22 -31.91 20.60 -10.49
CA ALA A 22 -32.43 21.08 -11.76
C ALA A 22 -31.59 20.55 -12.94
N PRO A 23 -32.19 20.27 -14.11
CA PRO A 23 -31.46 19.80 -15.29
C PRO A 23 -30.59 20.92 -15.88
N GLU A 24 -29.27 20.71 -15.95
CA GLU A 24 -28.35 21.61 -16.65
C GLU A 24 -28.49 21.48 -18.18
N PRO A 25 -28.38 22.59 -18.92
CA PRO A 25 -28.40 22.59 -20.37
C PRO A 25 -27.14 21.92 -20.95
N LEU A 26 -27.34 21.06 -21.95
CA LEU A 26 -26.31 20.35 -22.69
C LEU A 26 -25.35 21.34 -23.36
N SER A 27 -24.16 21.53 -22.78
CA SER A 27 -23.08 22.28 -23.41
C SER A 27 -22.53 21.52 -24.63
N PRO A 28 -22.23 22.21 -25.75
CA PRO A 28 -21.71 21.58 -26.96
C PRO A 28 -20.32 20.99 -26.74
N SER A 29 -20.13 19.73 -27.12
CA SER A 29 -18.85 19.02 -27.04
C SER A 29 -17.79 19.69 -27.92
N PRO A 30 -16.59 20.03 -27.39
CA PRO A 30 -15.49 20.49 -28.21
C PRO A 30 -14.91 19.33 -29.03
N SER A 31 -14.99 19.43 -30.35
CA SER A 31 -14.30 18.53 -31.28
C SER A 31 -12.81 18.86 -31.29
N VAL A 32 -12.02 18.14 -30.48
CA VAL A 32 -10.54 18.25 -30.48
C VAL A 32 -9.98 17.29 -31.54
N SER A 33 -9.75 17.82 -32.74
CA SER A 33 -8.95 17.15 -33.77
C SER A 33 -7.47 17.46 -33.52
N GLY A 34 -6.87 16.77 -32.55
CA GLY A 34 -5.45 16.89 -32.20
C GLY A 34 -4.76 15.55 -32.35
N VAL A 35 -3.66 15.51 -33.10
CA VAL A 35 -2.77 14.34 -33.21
C VAL A 35 -2.21 14.04 -31.81
N VAL A 36 -2.74 12.98 -31.17
CA VAL A 36 -2.29 12.53 -29.85
C VAL A 36 -0.86 11.99 -29.99
N LYS A 37 0.12 12.73 -29.48
CA LYS A 37 1.49 12.26 -29.36
C LYS A 37 1.49 11.06 -28.40
N PRO A 38 2.11 9.92 -28.77
CA PRO A 38 2.08 8.73 -27.91
C PRO A 38 2.73 9.06 -26.57
N GLU A 39 1.97 8.86 -25.51
CA GLU A 39 2.41 9.08 -24.12
C GLU A 39 3.49 8.07 -23.77
N ARG A 40 4.67 8.57 -23.36
CA ARG A 40 5.81 7.72 -23.04
C ARG A 40 5.61 7.15 -21.65
N LYS A 41 5.45 5.83 -21.55
CA LYS A 41 5.35 5.11 -20.27
C LYS A 41 6.52 5.50 -19.34
N PRO A 42 6.24 5.91 -18.09
CA PRO A 42 7.28 6.22 -17.11
C PRO A 42 8.21 5.02 -16.85
N ALA A 43 9.50 5.32 -16.66
CA ALA A 43 10.49 4.32 -16.27
C ALA A 43 10.18 3.75 -14.87
N PRO A 44 10.48 2.46 -14.61
CA PRO A 44 10.29 1.87 -13.30
C PRO A 44 11.26 2.45 -12.27
N ILE A 45 10.81 2.53 -11.01
CA ILE A 45 11.64 2.89 -9.86
C ILE A 45 11.99 1.60 -9.12
N ILE A 46 13.28 1.37 -8.86
CA ILE A 46 13.78 0.14 -8.24
C ILE A 46 14.38 0.47 -6.88
N PHE A 47 13.96 -0.28 -5.85
CA PHE A 47 14.60 -0.31 -4.55
C PHE A 47 14.96 -1.74 -4.14
N TYR A 48 16.07 -1.88 -3.42
CA TYR A 48 16.41 -3.08 -2.68
C TYR A 48 16.30 -2.79 -1.19
N ALA A 49 15.98 -3.80 -0.39
CA ALA A 49 15.95 -3.66 1.05
C ALA A 49 16.55 -4.87 1.76
N ALA A 50 17.15 -4.62 2.92
CA ALA A 50 17.65 -5.66 3.82
C ALA A 50 16.84 -5.63 5.13
N LYS A 51 16.23 -6.76 5.49
CA LYS A 51 15.50 -6.94 6.74
C LYS A 51 16.50 -6.98 7.90
N TYR A 52 16.27 -6.17 8.94
CA TYR A 52 17.11 -6.20 10.15
C TYR A 52 16.32 -6.53 11.43
N ALA A 53 14.99 -6.42 11.41
CA ALA A 53 14.13 -6.85 12.52
C ALA A 53 12.75 -7.29 12.01
N THR A 54 12.15 -8.27 12.67
CA THR A 54 10.77 -8.70 12.44
C THR A 54 10.15 -9.21 13.74
N THR A 55 8.86 -8.94 13.95
CA THR A 55 8.06 -9.48 15.06
C THR A 55 7.14 -10.61 14.61
N GLN A 56 7.35 -11.16 13.41
CA GLN A 56 6.47 -12.18 12.85
C GLN A 56 6.46 -13.43 13.73
N PRO A 57 5.28 -13.93 14.17
CA PRO A 57 5.20 -15.18 14.90
C PRO A 57 5.61 -16.36 14.00
N SER A 58 6.16 -17.40 14.62
CA SER A 58 6.50 -18.66 13.92
C SER A 58 5.27 -19.39 13.38
N ASP A 59 4.12 -19.22 14.04
CA ASP A 59 2.83 -19.82 13.68
C ASP A 59 1.73 -18.73 13.69
N PRO A 60 1.59 -17.95 12.60
CA PRO A 60 0.59 -16.89 12.51
C PRO A 60 -0.84 -17.44 12.53
N LYS A 61 -1.71 -16.79 13.31
CA LYS A 61 -3.15 -17.03 13.35
C LYS A 61 -3.90 -15.89 12.68
N VAL A 62 -5.15 -16.15 12.29
CA VAL A 62 -6.03 -15.08 11.75
C VAL A 62 -6.16 -13.97 12.79
N GLY A 63 -5.93 -12.72 12.38
CA GLY A 63 -5.92 -11.55 13.24
C GLY A 63 -4.56 -11.19 13.83
N ASP A 64 -3.57 -12.10 13.79
CA ASP A 64 -2.21 -11.75 14.19
C ASP A 64 -1.67 -10.62 13.31
N SER A 65 -0.81 -9.79 13.90
CA SER A 65 -0.13 -8.71 13.20
C SER A 65 1.35 -8.69 13.54
N TRP A 66 2.16 -8.23 12.59
CA TRP A 66 3.60 -8.12 12.78
C TRP A 66 4.17 -6.94 12.01
N VAL A 67 5.30 -6.46 12.52
CA VAL A 67 6.10 -5.41 11.88
C VAL A 67 7.40 -6.03 11.38
N SER A 68 7.87 -5.62 10.21
CA SER A 68 9.26 -5.81 9.78
C SER A 68 9.89 -4.45 9.47
N TYR A 69 11.17 -4.32 9.82
CA TYR A 69 11.96 -3.12 9.56
C TYR A 69 13.12 -3.43 8.62
N LEU A 70 13.35 -2.53 7.66
CA LEU A 70 14.29 -2.74 6.58
C LEU A 70 15.16 -1.50 6.32
N SER A 71 16.41 -1.73 5.95
CA SER A 71 17.28 -0.71 5.36
C SER A 71 17.04 -0.67 3.85
N LEU A 72 16.80 0.52 3.28
CA LEU A 72 16.45 0.71 1.87
C LEU A 72 17.67 1.19 1.06
N PHE A 73 17.81 0.67 -0.15
CA PHE A 73 18.87 0.98 -1.09
C PHE A 73 18.28 1.26 -2.48
N ASP A 74 18.91 2.15 -3.23
CA ASP A 74 18.52 2.46 -4.62
C ASP A 74 19.02 1.39 -5.61
N GLU A 75 18.74 1.58 -6.90
CA GLU A 75 19.20 0.70 -7.97
C GLU A 75 20.73 0.56 -8.04
N LYS A 76 21.46 1.59 -7.60
CA LYS A 76 22.93 1.61 -7.53
C LYS A 76 23.46 1.00 -6.23
N LYS A 77 22.58 0.42 -5.41
CA LYS A 77 22.87 -0.16 -4.09
C LYS A 77 23.41 0.85 -3.08
N GLN A 78 23.18 2.14 -3.32
CA GLN A 78 23.47 3.19 -2.34
C GLN A 78 22.33 3.27 -1.33
N ARG A 79 22.64 3.62 -0.09
CA ARG A 79 21.62 3.76 0.95
C ARG A 79 20.64 4.86 0.55
N ALA A 80 19.36 4.52 0.47
CA ALA A 80 18.29 5.42 0.06
C ALA A 80 17.38 5.83 1.23
N GLY A 81 17.41 5.08 2.33
CA GLY A 81 16.62 5.34 3.54
C GLY A 81 16.27 4.07 4.31
N ASP A 82 15.02 3.97 4.76
CA ASP A 82 14.49 2.84 5.52
C ASP A 82 13.05 2.51 5.12
N ALA A 83 12.58 1.34 5.52
CA ALA A 83 11.20 0.95 5.30
C ALA A 83 10.64 0.18 6.49
N SER A 84 9.34 0.33 6.70
CA SER A 84 8.55 -0.49 7.62
C SER A 84 7.46 -1.23 6.86
N VAL A 85 7.14 -2.43 7.34
CA VAL A 85 6.09 -3.28 6.80
C VAL A 85 5.22 -3.71 7.97
N GLN A 86 3.96 -3.31 7.96
CA GLN A 86 2.93 -3.80 8.87
C GLN A 86 2.07 -4.80 8.11
N CYS A 87 2.01 -6.03 8.60
CA CYS A 87 1.15 -7.07 8.04
C CYS A 87 0.14 -7.56 9.08
N SER A 88 -1.03 -7.98 8.61
CA SER A 88 -2.02 -8.71 9.40
C SER A 88 -2.48 -9.95 8.65
N ALA A 89 -2.50 -11.09 9.33
CA ALA A 89 -3.01 -12.34 8.77
C ALA A 89 -4.52 -12.29 8.61
N VAL A 90 -5.00 -12.32 7.36
CA VAL A 90 -6.42 -12.26 7.01
C VAL A 90 -7.01 -13.65 6.75
N HIS A 91 -6.17 -14.63 6.42
CA HIS A 91 -6.57 -16.02 6.25
C HIS A 91 -5.40 -16.94 6.61
N VAL A 92 -5.65 -18.05 7.30
CA VAL A 92 -4.64 -19.05 7.65
C VAL A 92 -5.17 -20.42 7.29
N SER A 93 -4.36 -21.17 6.54
CA SER A 93 -4.59 -22.58 6.20
C SER A 93 -3.43 -23.42 6.73
N ALA A 94 -3.59 -24.75 6.74
CA ALA A 94 -2.57 -25.68 7.25
C ALA A 94 -1.19 -25.55 6.58
N ARG A 95 -1.07 -24.90 5.42
CA ARG A 95 0.20 -24.75 4.69
C ARG A 95 0.64 -23.32 4.47
N ARG A 96 -0.29 -22.36 4.55
CA ARG A 96 -0.08 -20.97 4.09
C ARG A 96 -1.04 -20.03 4.80
N SER A 97 -0.55 -18.84 5.09
CA SER A 97 -1.32 -17.68 5.54
C SER A 97 -1.37 -16.66 4.41
N LEU A 98 -2.47 -15.94 4.28
CA LEU A 98 -2.59 -14.74 3.48
C LEU A 98 -2.57 -13.55 4.43
N ALA A 99 -1.74 -12.56 4.13
CA ALA A 99 -1.57 -11.37 4.95
C ALA A 99 -1.85 -10.11 4.12
N GLN A 100 -2.58 -9.17 4.69
CA GLN A 100 -2.67 -7.81 4.17
C GLN A 100 -1.52 -7.00 4.75
N CYS A 101 -0.72 -6.40 3.86
CA CYS A 101 0.47 -5.67 4.25
C CYS A 101 0.42 -4.24 3.74
N THR A 102 0.72 -3.31 4.64
CA THR A 102 1.02 -1.91 4.33
C THR A 102 2.52 -1.69 4.52
N ARG A 103 3.17 -1.09 3.53
CA ARG A 103 4.60 -0.77 3.58
C ARG A 103 4.78 0.73 3.42
N VAL A 104 5.70 1.28 4.18
CA VAL A 104 6.13 2.68 4.03
C VAL A 104 7.61 2.67 3.72
N LEU A 105 7.97 3.16 2.54
CA LEU A 105 9.34 3.35 2.09
C LEU A 105 9.67 4.82 2.30
N ARG A 106 10.51 5.10 3.30
CA ARG A 106 11.00 6.44 3.58
C ARG A 106 12.36 6.60 2.93
N THR A 107 12.45 7.51 1.99
CA THR A 107 13.71 7.87 1.34
C THR A 107 14.06 9.32 1.65
N GLU A 108 15.31 9.70 1.39
CA GLU A 108 15.74 11.10 1.48
C GLU A 108 14.97 12.02 0.51
N ARG A 109 14.35 11.44 -0.53
CA ARG A 109 13.61 12.16 -1.57
C ARG A 109 12.11 12.19 -1.33
N GLY A 110 11.58 11.48 -0.32
CA GLY A 110 10.15 11.46 -0.02
C GLY A 110 9.64 10.11 0.50
N LEU A 111 8.31 10.00 0.57
CA LEU A 111 7.62 8.81 1.08
C LEU A 111 6.85 8.09 -0.03
N ILE A 112 6.90 6.75 -0.03
CA ILE A 112 6.05 5.88 -0.85
C ILE A 112 5.34 4.88 0.06
N THR A 113 4.02 4.76 -0.10
CA THR A 113 3.19 3.76 0.57
C THR A 113 2.79 2.67 -0.40
N LEU A 114 2.88 1.41 0.04
CA LEU A 114 2.51 0.23 -0.74
C LEU A 114 1.44 -0.56 0.03
N ILE A 115 0.38 -1.00 -0.63
CA ILE A 115 -0.68 -1.80 0.01
C ILE A 115 -1.00 -3.01 -0.87
N GLY A 116 -0.96 -4.22 -0.29
CA GLY A 116 -1.29 -5.44 -1.03
C GLY A 116 -1.39 -6.68 -0.15
N LEU A 117 -1.67 -7.81 -0.79
CA LEU A 117 -1.79 -9.12 -0.15
C LEU A 117 -0.55 -9.98 -0.44
N GLU A 118 -0.08 -10.71 0.58
CA GLU A 118 1.08 -11.61 0.48
C GLU A 118 0.80 -12.96 1.13
N THR A 119 1.46 -14.01 0.64
CA THR A 119 1.34 -15.36 1.20
C THR A 119 2.53 -15.69 2.10
N VAL A 120 2.29 -16.24 3.29
CA VAL A 120 3.27 -16.45 4.37
C VAL A 120 3.02 -17.78 5.14
N PRO A 121 3.99 -18.68 5.32
CA PRO A 121 5.21 -18.76 4.54
C PRO A 121 4.82 -19.19 3.12
N ALA A 122 5.29 -18.46 2.12
CA ALA A 122 5.31 -19.01 0.77
C ALA A 122 6.71 -19.57 0.46
N ALA A 123 6.78 -20.48 -0.51
CA ALA A 123 8.05 -20.96 -1.03
C ALA A 123 8.86 -19.74 -1.51
N VAL A 124 10.03 -19.53 -0.90
CA VAL A 124 10.85 -18.35 -1.11
C VAL A 124 11.67 -18.51 -2.40
N PRO A 125 11.81 -17.47 -3.25
CA PRO A 125 11.28 -16.12 -3.12
C PRO A 125 9.80 -15.99 -3.53
N VAL A 126 9.07 -15.16 -2.81
CA VAL A 126 7.64 -14.90 -3.05
C VAL A 126 7.49 -13.59 -3.80
N SER A 127 6.73 -13.59 -4.89
CA SER A 127 6.40 -12.33 -5.59
C SER A 127 4.94 -11.97 -5.37
N SER A 128 4.68 -10.75 -4.93
CA SER A 128 3.34 -10.18 -4.73
C SER A 128 3.17 -8.90 -5.56
N LEU A 129 1.92 -8.52 -5.81
CA LEU A 129 1.56 -7.23 -6.39
C LEU A 129 0.91 -6.36 -5.32
N ALA A 130 1.26 -5.08 -5.32
CA ALA A 130 0.65 -4.09 -4.44
C ALA A 130 0.37 -2.79 -5.20
N ALA A 131 -0.60 -2.02 -4.72
CA ALA A 131 -0.85 -0.65 -5.16
C ALA A 131 0.21 0.29 -4.60
N VAL A 132 0.53 1.34 -5.34
CA VAL A 132 1.52 2.37 -4.97
C VAL A 132 0.82 3.70 -4.80
N THR A 133 1.16 4.41 -3.73
CA THR A 133 0.79 5.82 -3.52
C THR A 133 1.98 6.58 -2.97
N GLY A 134 2.42 7.61 -3.66
CA GLY A 134 3.45 8.50 -3.16
C GLY A 134 2.87 9.55 -2.22
N GLY A 135 3.54 9.74 -1.09
CA GLY A 135 3.06 10.63 -0.02
C GLY A 135 3.63 12.04 -0.12
N THR A 136 4.96 12.16 -0.23
CA THR A 136 5.65 13.45 -0.11
C THR A 136 6.89 13.56 -1.01
N GLY A 137 7.44 14.77 -1.13
CA GLY A 137 8.70 15.03 -1.81
C GLY A 137 8.62 14.72 -3.31
N HIS A 138 9.69 14.12 -3.84
CA HIS A 138 9.82 13.72 -5.24
C HIS A 138 8.76 12.71 -5.69
N TYR A 139 8.10 12.02 -4.76
CA TYR A 139 7.07 11.04 -5.07
C TYR A 139 5.64 11.59 -4.91
N THR A 140 5.47 12.89 -4.65
CA THR A 140 4.13 13.49 -4.53
C THR A 140 3.31 13.23 -5.80
N GLY A 141 2.09 12.70 -5.64
CA GLY A 141 1.21 12.36 -6.76
C GLY A 141 1.55 11.06 -7.50
N LEU A 142 2.63 10.36 -7.11
CA LEU A 142 2.96 9.05 -7.68
C LEU A 142 1.83 8.05 -7.40
N THR A 143 1.33 7.40 -8.43
CA THR A 143 0.42 6.25 -8.32
C THR A 143 0.94 5.12 -9.21
N GLY A 144 0.42 3.90 -9.04
CA GLY A 144 0.77 2.78 -9.90
C GLY A 144 0.74 1.44 -9.18
N THR A 145 1.59 0.52 -9.64
CA THR A 145 1.72 -0.82 -9.05
C THR A 145 3.16 -1.12 -8.71
N VAL A 146 3.39 -2.01 -7.75
CA VAL A 146 4.71 -2.52 -7.42
C VAL A 146 4.69 -4.03 -7.47
N ARG A 147 5.75 -4.62 -8.02
CA ARG A 147 6.08 -6.01 -7.78
C ARG A 147 7.05 -6.06 -6.60
N VAL A 148 6.63 -6.74 -5.53
CA VAL A 148 7.48 -7.02 -4.37
C VAL A 148 8.01 -8.44 -4.53
N THR A 149 9.31 -8.63 -4.39
CA THR A 149 9.93 -9.95 -4.32
C THR A 149 10.57 -10.10 -2.95
N ASP A 150 9.96 -10.94 -2.10
CA ASP A 150 10.37 -11.13 -0.72
C ASP A 150 11.20 -12.40 -0.53
N GLY A 151 12.37 -12.24 0.09
CA GLY A 151 13.32 -13.27 0.49
C GLY A 151 13.50 -13.35 2.01
N PRO A 152 14.37 -14.25 2.52
CA PRO A 152 14.55 -14.42 3.96
C PRO A 152 15.18 -13.18 4.61
N ARG A 153 16.12 -12.54 3.90
CA ARG A 153 16.88 -11.37 4.38
C ARG A 153 16.74 -10.13 3.50
N HIS A 154 16.23 -10.28 2.29
CA HIS A 154 16.21 -9.23 1.28
C HIS A 154 14.85 -9.09 0.64
N VAL A 155 14.51 -7.87 0.24
CA VAL A 155 13.29 -7.55 -0.50
C VAL A 155 13.66 -6.69 -1.71
N ALA A 156 13.04 -6.93 -2.85
CA ALA A 156 13.13 -6.05 -4.00
C ALA A 156 11.77 -5.43 -4.30
N PHE A 157 11.76 -4.12 -4.56
CA PHE A 157 10.59 -3.35 -4.97
C PHE A 157 10.80 -2.84 -6.38
N ARG A 158 9.97 -3.27 -7.32
CA ARG A 158 9.94 -2.71 -8.68
C ARG A 158 8.63 -1.96 -8.89
N VAL A 159 8.68 -0.65 -8.68
CA VAL A 159 7.55 0.24 -8.82
C VAL A 159 7.39 0.60 -10.29
N GLN A 160 6.18 0.42 -10.81
CA GLN A 160 5.75 0.87 -12.12
C GLN A 160 4.75 2.01 -11.92
N PRO A 161 5.17 3.28 -12.16
CA PRO A 161 4.26 4.41 -12.12
C PRO A 161 3.13 4.23 -13.14
N ALA A 162 1.94 4.70 -12.77
CA ALA A 162 0.88 4.98 -13.75
C ALA A 162 1.36 6.09 -14.69
N GLY A 163 1.12 5.89 -15.99
CA GLY A 163 1.29 6.91 -17.01
C GLY A 163 -0.03 7.62 -17.20
#